data_AF-A0A090S8J4-F1
#
_entry.id   AF-A0A090S8J4-F1
#
_cell.length_a   1.000
_cell.length_b   1.000
_cell.length_c   1.000
_cell.angle_alpha   90.00
_cell.angle_beta   90.00
_cell.angle_gamma   90.00
#
_symmetry.space_group_name_H-M   'P 1'
#
loop_
_entity.id
_entity.type
_entity.pdbx_description
1 polymer ?
#
loop_
_entity_poly.entity_id
_entity_poly.type
_entity_poly.pdbx_seq_one_letter_code
_entity_poly.pdbx_strand_id
1 'polypeptide(L)'
;MTIPERQGAFFEFCNIIGGRAVTEFNYRYNDDDLANIFVGVRLVGGQDELDSIISDLRTGGYPVADLSDDEMAKLHIRYMIGGKHLNS
;
A
#
# COMPACT_ATOMS: atom_id res chain seq x y z
N MET A 1 2.00 0.35 -3.30
CA MET A 1 2.94 -0.78 -3.26
C MET A 1 2.40 -1.90 -4.14
N THR A 2 3.24 -2.78 -4.64
CA THR A 2 2.83 -4.02 -5.32
C THR A 2 3.08 -5.22 -4.43
N ILE A 3 2.15 -6.17 -4.42
CA ILE A 3 2.34 -7.48 -3.79
C ILE A 3 2.15 -8.58 -4.83
N PRO A 4 2.85 -9.72 -4.71
CA PRO A 4 2.58 -10.88 -5.54
C PRO A 4 1.16 -11.40 -5.24
N GLU A 5 0.44 -11.77 -6.29
CA GLU A 5 -0.93 -12.29 -6.21
C GLU A 5 -0.89 -13.76 -5.74
N ARG A 6 -0.48 -13.96 -4.48
CA ARG A 6 -0.46 -15.27 -3.81
C ARG A 6 -1.16 -15.23 -2.47
N GLN A 7 -1.79 -16.35 -2.14
CA GLN A 7 -2.38 -16.56 -0.84
C GLN A 7 -1.31 -16.40 0.26
N GLY A 8 -1.57 -15.53 1.24
CA GLY A 8 -0.65 -15.21 2.33
C GLY A 8 0.19 -13.95 2.15
N ALA A 9 0.34 -13.40 0.94
CA ALA A 9 1.10 -12.15 0.73
C ALA A 9 0.51 -10.97 1.52
N PHE A 10 -0.82 -10.90 1.60
CA PHE A 10 -1.52 -9.91 2.42
C PHE A 10 -1.30 -10.12 3.92
N PHE A 11 -1.24 -11.37 4.38
CA PHE A 11 -1.01 -11.67 5.80
C PHE A 11 0.42 -11.32 6.22
N GLU A 12 1.41 -11.61 5.38
CA GLU A 12 2.79 -11.18 5.57
C GLU A 12 2.90 -9.65 5.64
N PHE A 13 2.18 -8.94 4.77
CA PHE A 13 2.07 -7.49 4.82
C PHE A 13 1.46 -7.00 6.15
N CYS A 14 0.34 -7.57 6.60
CA CYS A 14 -0.27 -7.21 7.88
C CYS A 14 0.67 -7.44 9.07
N ASN A 15 1.49 -8.49 9.03
CA ASN A 15 2.50 -8.75 10.05
C ASN A 15 3.61 -7.69 10.05
N ILE A 16 4.05 -7.23 8.87
CA ILE A 16 5.04 -6.14 8.76
C ILE A 16 4.47 -4.82 9.31
N ILE A 17 3.19 -4.54 9.04
CA ILE A 17 2.50 -3.35 9.59
C ILE A 17 2.38 -3.43 11.13
N GLY A 18 2.55 -4.60 11.75
CA GLY A 18 2.78 -4.73 13.19
C GLY A 18 1.60 -4.30 14.06
N GLY A 19 0.37 -4.46 13.58
CA GLY A 19 -0.85 -4.13 14.34
C GLY A 19 -1.21 -2.64 14.39
N ARG A 20 -0.56 -1.80 13.57
CA ARG A 20 -0.90 -0.38 13.43
C ARG A 20 -2.29 -0.19 12.86
N ALA A 21 -2.95 0.90 13.25
CA ALA A 21 -4.29 1.22 12.77
C ALA A 21 -4.26 1.62 11.29
N VAL A 22 -4.72 0.71 10.44
CA VAL A 22 -4.95 0.96 9.01
C VAL A 22 -6.21 1.80 8.88
N THR A 23 -6.09 3.01 8.31
CA THR A 23 -7.22 3.92 8.09
C THR A 23 -7.82 3.75 6.70
N GLU A 24 -7.02 3.33 5.73
CA GLU A 24 -7.48 3.10 4.36
C GLU A 24 -6.79 1.87 3.79
N PHE A 25 -7.56 1.05 3.10
CA PHE A 25 -7.03 -0.10 2.39
C PHE A 25 -7.75 -0.20 1.04
N ASN A 26 -7.00 0.00 -0.04
CA ASN A 26 -7.50 -0.18 -1.40
C ASN A 26 -6.62 -1.24 -2.06
N TYR A 27 -7.26 -2.29 -2.54
CA TYR A 27 -6.64 -3.36 -3.29
C TYR A 27 -7.23 -3.34 -4.70
N ARG A 28 -6.36 -3.34 -5.72
CA ARG A 28 -6.77 -3.49 -7.11
C ARG A 28 -5.98 -4.61 -7.75
N TYR A 29 -6.71 -5.61 -8.18
CA TYR A 29 -6.24 -6.62 -9.10
C TYR A 29 -5.75 -5.94 -10.38
N ASN A 30 -4.52 -6.23 -10.79
CA ASN A 30 -3.93 -5.64 -11.99
C ASN A 30 -3.69 -6.72 -13.06
N ASP A 31 -3.08 -7.84 -12.68
CA ASP A 31 -2.85 -9.02 -13.53
C ASP A 31 -2.63 -10.27 -12.63
N ASP A 32 -2.59 -11.46 -13.22
CA ASP A 32 -2.45 -12.75 -12.49
C ASP A 32 -1.20 -12.86 -11.59
N ASP A 33 -0.19 -12.01 -11.82
CA ASP A 33 1.08 -12.04 -11.08
C ASP A 33 1.21 -10.95 -10.00
N LEU A 34 0.54 -9.80 -10.16
CA LEU A 34 0.80 -8.61 -9.34
C LEU A 34 -0.49 -7.84 -9.02
N ALA A 35 -0.68 -7.54 -7.74
CA ALA A 35 -1.73 -6.64 -7.28
C ALA A 35 -1.17 -5.33 -6.73
N ASN A 36 -1.89 -4.25 -7.01
CA ASN A 36 -1.58 -2.93 -6.48
C ASN A 36 -2.35 -2.73 -5.17
N ILE A 37 -1.61 -2.37 -4.12
CA ILE A 37 -2.17 -2.02 -2.83
C ILE A 37 -1.83 -0.57 -2.50
N PHE A 38 -2.86 0.15 -2.06
CA PHE A 38 -2.72 1.44 -1.40
C PHE A 38 -3.21 1.31 0.04
N VAL A 39 -2.33 1.63 0.98
CA VAL A 39 -2.62 1.55 2.42
C VAL A 39 -2.37 2.90 3.06
N GLY A 40 -3.38 3.42 3.74
CA GLY A 40 -3.24 4.53 4.67
C GLY A 40 -3.05 3.97 6.08
N VAL A 41 -1.96 4.35 6.73
CA VAL A 41 -1.67 3.95 8.12
C VAL A 41 -1.69 5.20 8.99
N ARG A 42 -2.34 5.12 10.14
CA ARG A 42 -2.24 6.18 11.15
C ARG A 42 -0.92 6.04 11.89
N LEU A 43 -0.07 7.03 11.73
CA LEU A 43 1.20 7.15 12.45
C LEU A 43 0.95 7.83 13.80
N VAL A 44 1.49 7.26 14.86
CA VAL A 44 1.49 7.83 16.22
C VAL A 44 2.87 8.43 16.53
N GLY A 45 3.93 7.85 15.96
CA GLY A 45 5.31 8.30 16.08
C GLY A 45 5.77 9.29 14.99
N GLY A 46 4.88 9.73 14.10
CA GLY A 46 5.22 10.69 13.03
C GLY A 46 6.17 10.11 11.98
N GLN A 47 7.13 10.92 11.51
CA GLN A 47 8.04 10.56 10.41
C GLN A 47 8.96 9.38 10.73
N ASP A 48 9.48 9.27 11.95
CA ASP A 48 10.39 8.18 12.34
C ASP A 48 9.70 6.81 12.26
N GLU A 49 8.40 6.76 12.59
CA GLU A 49 7.60 5.56 12.44
C GLU A 49 7.35 5.22 10.97
N LEU A 50 7.11 6.23 10.13
CA LEU A 50 6.93 6.06 8.68
C LEU A 50 8.19 5.50 8.03
N ASP A 51 9.35 6.08 8.34
CA ASP A 51 10.65 5.66 7.80
C ASP A 51 10.97 4.21 8.19
N SER A 52 10.66 3.83 9.43
CA SER A 52 10.78 2.46 9.93
C SER A 52 9.90 1.48 9.14
N ILE A 53 8.63 1.83 8.92
CA ILE A 53 7.70 1.01 8.12
C ILE A 53 8.18 0.85 6.68
N ILE A 54 8.64 1.95 6.05
CA ILE A 54 9.17 1.92 4.68
C ILE A 54 10.40 1.03 4.61
N SER A 55 11.29 1.11 5.59
CA SER A 55 12.48 0.27 5.69
C SER A 55 12.12 -1.22 5.84
N ASP A 56 11.18 -1.55 6.70
CA ASP A 56 10.72 -2.92 6.93
C ASP A 56 10.07 -3.51 5.67
N LEU A 57 9.22 -2.73 4.99
CA LEU A 57 8.59 -3.15 3.73
C LEU A 57 9.61 -3.39 2.63
N ARG A 58 10.59 -2.49 2.47
CA ARG A 58 11.68 -2.65 1.50
C ARG A 58 12.55 -3.87 1.81
N THR A 59 12.84 -4.10 3.09
CA THR A 59 13.58 -5.29 3.55
C THR A 59 12.80 -6.57 3.29
N GLY A 60 11.48 -6.53 3.41
CA GLY A 60 10.57 -7.62 3.04
C GLY A 60 10.41 -7.86 1.54
N GLY A 61 11.11 -7.08 0.69
CA GLY A 61 11.02 -7.20 -0.77
C GLY A 61 9.78 -6.53 -1.38
N TYR A 62 9.08 -5.69 -0.62
CA TYR A 62 7.91 -4.96 -1.10
C TYR A 62 8.29 -3.53 -1.50
N PRO A 63 8.35 -3.22 -2.81
CA PRO A 63 8.58 -1.85 -3.25
C PRO A 63 7.39 -0.97 -2.83
N VAL A 64 7.68 -0.01 -1.96
CA VAL A 64 6.73 0.97 -1.44
C VAL A 64 7.15 2.38 -1.85
N ALA A 65 6.18 3.16 -2.31
CA ALA A 65 6.32 4.59 -2.53
C ALA A 65 5.66 5.31 -1.37
N ASP A 66 6.39 6.23 -0.74
CA ASP A 66 5.84 7.12 0.27
C ASP A 66 5.13 8.27 -0.42
N LEU A 67 3.89 8.51 -0.02
CA LEU A 67 3.03 9.55 -0.56
C LEU A 67 2.54 10.48 0.57
N SER A 68 3.16 10.43 1.74
CA SER A 68 2.72 11.16 2.93
C SER A 68 2.79 12.68 2.76
N ASP A 69 3.73 13.19 1.96
CA ASP A 69 3.86 14.62 1.63
C ASP A 69 3.20 15.03 0.31
N ASP A 70 2.73 14.06 -0.49
CA ASP A 70 2.15 14.33 -1.80
C ASP A 70 0.62 14.31 -1.74
N GLU A 71 0.05 15.38 -1.17
CA GLU A 71 -1.40 15.59 -1.09
C GLU A 71 -2.10 15.53 -2.46
N MET A 72 -1.40 15.95 -3.53
CA MET A 72 -1.92 15.89 -4.89
C MET A 72 -1.95 14.46 -5.43
N ALA A 73 -0.94 13.63 -5.13
CA ALA A 73 -0.95 12.21 -5.44
C ALA A 73 -1.97 11.43 -4.61
N LYS A 74 -2.16 11.76 -3.32
CA LYS A 74 -3.23 11.17 -2.49
C LYS A 74 -4.61 11.41 -3.09
N LEU A 75 -4.87 12.63 -3.58
CA LEU A 75 -6.13 12.97 -4.23
C LEU A 75 -6.27 12.21 -5.57
N HIS A 76 -5.24 12.24 -6.42
CA HIS A 76 -5.29 11.62 -7.75
C HIS A 76 -5.33 10.08 -7.73
N ILE A 77 -4.63 9.42 -6.81
CA ILE A 77 -4.63 7.95 -6.67
C ILE A 77 -6.00 7.46 -6.21
N ARG A 78 -6.64 8.17 -5.28
CA ARG A 78 -7.99 7.84 -4.81
C ARG A 78 -9.02 7.85 -5.95
N TYR A 79 -8.85 8.73 -6.93
CA TYR A 79 -9.69 8.78 -8.14
C TYR A 79 -9.19 7.87 -9.28
N MET A 80 -7.88 7.61 -9.42
CA MET A 80 -7.32 6.70 -10.44
C MET A 80 -7.54 5.22 -10.13
N ILE A 81 -7.63 4.82 -8.86
CA ILE A 81 -7.94 3.43 -8.48
C ILE A 81 -9.37 3.04 -8.91
N GLY A 82 -10.28 3.99 -9.16
CA GLY A 82 -11.61 3.75 -9.70
C GLY A 82 -11.72 3.68 -11.24
N GLY A 83 -10.67 4.05 -11.98
CA GLY A 83 -10.75 4.29 -13.43
C GLY A 83 -10.15 3.19 -14.30
N LYS A 84 -10.85 2.05 -14.44
CA LYS A 84 -10.96 1.30 -15.72
C LYS A 84 -11.86 0.07 -15.52
N HIS A 85 -13.15 0.24 -15.80
CA HIS A 85 -13.84 -0.74 -16.64
C HIS A 85 -13.50 -0.35 -18.08
N LEU A 86 -12.58 -1.07 -18.72
CA LEU A 86 -12.66 -1.23 -20.17
C LEU A 86 -13.60 -2.40 -20.39
N ASN A 87 -14.89 -2.11 -20.49
CA ASN A 87 -15.79 -3.00 -21.18
C ASN A 87 -15.40 -3.00 -22.66
N SER A 88 -15.26 -4.22 -23.17
CA SER A 88 -15.19 -4.70 -24.55
C SER A 88 -15.75 -3.80 -25.64
#